data_AF-A0A972NGS9-F1
#
_entry.id   AF-A0A972NGS9-F1
#
_cell.length_a   1.000
_cell.length_b   1.000
_cell.length_c   1.000
_cell.angle_alpha   90.00
_cell.angle_beta   90.00
_cell.angle_gamma   90.00
#
_symmetry.space_group_name_H-M   'P 1'
#
loop_
_entity.id
_entity.type
_entity.pdbx_description
1 polymer ?
#
loop_
_entity_poly.entity_id
_entity_poly.type
_entity_poly.pdbx_seq_one_letter_code
_entity_poly.pdbx_strand_id
1 'polypeptide(L)' 'MEKVKSENQKNKAIFEKSCPNCGGPISDRRLEKGLPCSKCLPKPVESEDKACEVLDKEKKLKKDFKEICTLKDEV' A
#
# COMPACT_ATOMS: atom_id res chain seq x y z
N MET A 1 -24.35 10.94 13.31
CA MET A 1 -24.11 10.89 11.85
C MET A 1 -22.76 11.52 11.60
N GLU A 2 -21.69 10.73 11.70
CA GLU A 2 -20.34 11.22 11.46
C GLU A 2 -20.18 11.51 9.97
N LYS A 3 -19.82 12.76 9.70
CA LYS A 3 -19.74 13.34 8.36
C LYS A 3 -18.69 12.56 7.58
N VAL A 4 -19.13 11.82 6.56
CA VAL A 4 -18.24 11.33 5.50
C VAL A 4 -17.65 12.57 4.84
N LYS A 5 -16.44 12.94 5.26
CA LYS A 5 -15.70 14.03 4.64
C LYS A 5 -15.27 13.54 3.26
N SER A 6 -16.09 13.88 2.28
CA SER A 6 -15.70 14.01 0.88
C SER A 6 -14.62 15.09 0.81
N GLU A 7 -13.36 14.71 1.03
CA GLU A 7 -12.23 15.57 0.72
C GLU A 7 -11.64 15.10 -0.59
N ASN A 8 -11.75 15.97 -1.59
CA ASN A 8 -11.00 15.95 -2.84
C ASN A 8 -9.50 16.04 -2.52
N GLN A 9 -8.94 14.97 -1.98
CA GLN A 9 -7.64 15.02 -1.38
C GLN A 9 -6.66 14.88 -2.57
N LYS A 10 -5.75 15.84 -2.75
CA LYS A 10 -4.60 15.79 -3.68
C LYS A 10 -3.35 15.28 -2.97
N ASN A 11 -2.53 14.43 -3.59
CA ASN A 11 -1.31 13.91 -2.96
C ASN A 11 -0.42 15.10 -2.53
N LYS A 12 0.06 15.15 -1.28
CA LYS A 12 0.94 16.22 -0.81
C LYS A 12 2.36 16.05 -1.34
N ALA A 13 2.79 14.81 -1.52
CA ALA A 13 4.11 14.47 -2.04
C ALA A 13 4.08 13.15 -2.82
N ILE A 14 5.06 12.99 -3.72
CA ILE A 14 5.42 11.73 -4.36
C ILE A 14 6.86 11.41 -3.94
N PHE A 15 7.04 10.21 -3.37
CA PHE A 15 8.34 9.71 -2.94
C PHE A 15 8.89 8.79 -4.01
N GLU A 16 9.95 9.26 -4.68
CA GLU A 16 10.62 8.49 -5.73
C GLU A 16 11.38 7.32 -5.12
N LYS A 17 11.31 6.17 -5.81
CA LYS A 17 11.98 4.92 -5.42
C LYS A 17 11.60 4.35 -4.05
N SER A 18 10.45 4.73 -3.48
CA SER A 18 10.07 4.36 -2.10
C SER A 18 8.93 3.33 -1.99
N CYS A 19 8.36 2.82 -3.08
CA CYS A 19 7.37 1.74 -2.98
C CYS A 19 8.02 0.45 -2.45
N PRO A 20 7.55 -0.14 -1.33
CA PRO A 20 8.19 -1.33 -0.74
C PRO A 20 8.07 -2.58 -1.61
N ASN A 21 7.10 -2.65 -2.54
CA ASN A 21 6.92 -3.82 -3.40
C ASN A 21 7.75 -3.78 -4.69
N CYS A 22 7.98 -2.59 -5.27
CA CYS A 22 8.66 -2.47 -6.57
C CYS A 22 9.82 -1.48 -6.61
N GLY A 23 9.96 -0.60 -5.63
CA GLY A 23 10.92 0.52 -5.66
C GLY A 23 10.55 1.60 -6.68
N GLY A 24 9.27 1.73 -7.03
CA GLY A 24 8.75 2.81 -7.86
C GLY A 24 8.25 4.00 -7.04
N PRO A 25 7.78 5.07 -7.71
CA PRO A 25 7.20 6.24 -7.03
C PRO A 25 5.91 5.88 -6.29
N ILE A 26 5.72 6.49 -5.12
CA ILE A 26 4.56 6.26 -4.26
C ILE A 26 4.07 7.58 -3.65
N SER A 27 2.75 7.73 -3.50
CA SER A 27 2.19 8.92 -2.87
C SER A 27 2.23 8.85 -1.35
N ASP A 28 2.29 10.02 -0.72
CA ASP A 28 2.10 10.21 0.72
C ASP A 28 0.93 9.40 1.29
N ARG A 29 -0.22 9.41 0.61
CA ARG A 29 -1.39 8.65 1.06
C ARG A 29 -1.24 7.15 1.07
N ARG A 30 -0.52 6.61 0.08
CA ARG A 30 -0.35 5.16 -0.01
C ARG A 30 0.58 4.69 1.09
N LEU A 31 1.63 5.46 1.37
CA LEU A 31 2.50 5.26 2.53
C LEU A 31 1.73 5.37 3.86
N GLU A 32 0.91 6.41 4.04
CA GLU A 32 0.08 6.60 5.25
C GLU A 32 -0.82 5.39 5.54
N LYS A 33 -1.28 4.70 4.48
CA LYS A 33 -2.12 3.50 4.58
C LYS A 33 -1.35 2.18 4.65
N GLY A 34 -0.02 2.19 4.66
CA GLY A 34 0.79 0.97 4.59
C GLY A 34 0.64 0.21 3.26
N LEU A 35 0.24 0.89 2.18
CA LEU A 35 -0.02 0.25 0.89
C LEU A 35 1.14 0.46 -0.11
N PRO A 36 1.43 -0.49 -1.02
CA PRO A 36 2.38 -0.33 -2.12
C PRO A 36 1.99 0.80 -3.09
N CYS A 37 2.69 1.05 -4.21
CA CYS A 37 2.21 2.05 -5.19
C CYS A 37 0.99 1.55 -5.99
N SER A 38 0.22 2.46 -6.61
CA SER A 38 -0.99 2.13 -7.38
C SER A 38 -0.72 1.21 -8.59
N LYS A 39 0.51 1.18 -9.10
CA LYS A 39 0.90 0.24 -10.16
C LYS A 39 0.98 -1.20 -9.64
N CYS A 40 1.46 -1.40 -8.40
CA CYS A 40 1.54 -2.72 -7.79
C CYS A 40 0.18 -3.22 -7.34
N LEU A 41 -0.60 -2.34 -6.70
CA LEU A 41 -1.92 -2.65 -6.17
C LEU A 41 -2.93 -1.61 -6.71
N PRO A 42 -3.50 -1.85 -7.91
CA PRO A 42 -4.41 -0.92 -8.59
C PRO A 42 -5.81 -0.91 -7.97
N LYS A 43 -6.23 -2.05 -7.41
CA LYS A 43 -7.52 -2.16 -6.74
C LYS A 43 -7.46 -1.48 -5.38
N PRO A 44 -8.44 -0.64 -5.02
CA PRO A 44 -8.53 -0.09 -3.67
C PRO A 44 -8.74 -1.24 -2.68
N VAL A 45 -8.02 -1.17 -1.57
CA VAL A 45 -8.18 -2.07 -0.43
C VAL A 45 -8.14 -1.25 0.85
N GLU A 46 -8.80 -1.77 1.88
CA GLU A 46 -8.99 -1.06 3.14
C GLU A 46 -7.85 -1.26 4.15
N SER A 47 -6.98 -2.25 3.93
CA SER A 47 -5.90 -2.58 4.87
C SER A 47 -4.68 -3.19 4.19
N GLU A 48 -3.56 -3.15 4.89
CA GLU A 48 -2.31 -3.85 4.52
C GLU A 48 -2.52 -5.36 4.39
N ASP A 49 -3.28 -6.00 5.29
CA ASP A 49 -3.55 -7.44 5.24
C ASP A 49 -4.19 -7.85 3.91
N LYS A 50 -5.20 -7.09 3.47
CA LYS A 50 -5.86 -7.30 2.18
C LYS A 50 -4.90 -7.05 1.02
N ALA A 51 -3.98 -6.10 1.15
CA ALA A 51 -2.95 -5.85 0.15
C ALA A 51 -2.00 -7.07 0.02
N CYS A 52 -1.56 -7.63 1.14
CA CYS A 52 -0.74 -8.84 1.18
C CYS A 52 -1.45 -10.01 0.50
N GLU A 53 -2.71 -10.29 0.87
CA GLU A 53 -3.50 -11.37 0.26
C GLU A 53 -3.66 -11.21 -1.26
N VAL A 54 -4.04 -10.01 -1.73
CA VAL A 54 -4.29 -9.75 -3.15
C VAL A 54 -3.00 -9.92 -3.95
N LEU A 55 -1.88 -9.38 -3.45
CA LEU A 55 -0.60 -9.46 -4.15
C LEU A 55 -0.03 -10.88 -4.14
N ASP A 56 -0.23 -11.64 -3.07
CA ASP A 56 0.20 -13.03 -2.99
C ASP A 56 -0.60 -13.91 -3.97
N LYS A 57 -1.94 -13.80 -3.96
CA LYS A 57 -2.84 -14.49 -4.92
C LYS A 57 -2.48 -14.18 -6.37
N GLU A 58 -2.08 -12.94 -6.66
CA GLU A 58 -1.66 -12.53 -8.01
C GLU A 58 -0.18 -12.83 -8.33
N LYS A 59 0.58 -13.44 -7.40
CA LYS A 59 2.03 -13.68 -7.51
C LYS A 59 2.85 -12.41 -7.79
N LYS A 60 2.41 -11.28 -7.23
CA LYS A 60 3.01 -9.95 -7.38
C LYS A 60 3.68 -9.43 -6.10
N LEU A 61 3.60 -10.19 -5.01
CA LEU A 61 4.26 -9.88 -3.75
C LEU A 61 5.79 -10.04 -3.87
N LYS A 62 6.53 -8.95 -3.65
CA LYS A 62 7.96 -8.83 -3.97
C LYS A 62 8.68 -7.93 -2.96
N LYS A 63 10.02 -8.07 -2.92
CA LYS A 63 10.94 -7.23 -2.15
C LYS A 63 10.53 -7.10 -0.68
N ASP A 64 10.83 -5.96 -0.08
CA ASP A 64 10.56 -5.59 1.30
C ASP A 64 9.07 -5.76 1.67
N PHE A 65 8.15 -5.53 0.73
CA PHE A 65 6.73 -5.74 1.00
C PHE A 65 6.38 -7.21 1.27
N LYS A 66 7.13 -8.16 0.69
CA LYS A 66 6.99 -9.58 1.02
C LYS A 66 7.39 -9.85 2.47
N GLU A 67 8.49 -9.26 2.91
CA GLU A 67 8.99 -9.42 4.28
C GLU A 67 7.99 -8.81 5.27
N ILE A 68 7.50 -7.59 5.01
CA ILE A 68 6.47 -6.92 5.83
C ILE A 68 5.25 -7.80 6.04
N CYS A 69 4.74 -8.44 4.97
CA CYS A 69 3.58 -9.31 5.06
C CYS A 69 3.78 -10.56 5.93
N THR A 70 5.04 -10.96 6.17
CA THR A 70 5.39 -12.16 6.95
C THR A 70 5.78 -11.86 8.41
N LEU A 71 5.77 -10.59 8.85
CA LEU A 71 6.19 -10.19 10.20
C LEU A 71 5.10 -10.33 11.29
N LYS A 72 3.92 -10.85 10.97
CA LYS A 72 2.77 -10.85 11.90
C LYS A 72 2.78 -11.99 12.94
N ASP A 73 3.84 -12.78 13.00
CA ASP A 73 3.91 -14.01 13.82
C ASP A 73 4.78 -13.89 15.10
N GLU A 74 5.28 -12.71 15.50
CA GLU A 74 6.23 -12.59 16.64
C GLU A 74 5.93 -11.50 17.70
N VAL A 75 4.66 -11.23 18.04
CA VAL A 75 4.33 -10.43 19.26
C VAL A 75 3.20 -11.04 20.06
#